data_AF-A0A6A5FEN4-F1
#
_entry.id   AF-A0A6A5FEN4-F1
#
_cell.length_a   1.000
_cell.length_b   1.000
_cell.length_c   1.000
_cell.angle_alpha   90.00
_cell.angle_beta   90.00
_cell.angle_gamma   90.00
#
_symmetry.space_group_name_H-M   'P 1'
#
loop_
_entity.id
_entity.type
_entity.pdbx_description
1 polymer ?
#
loop_
_entity_poly.entity_id
_entity_poly.type
_entity_poly.pdbx_seq_one_letter_code
_entity_poly.pdbx_strand_id
1 'polypeptide(L)'
;MLFIDPPPSSVHSVAVSPVHDEGIAQSDGGMWMDGGLISADRPLRRLQSQHVSRRKLLQVPGAAVPFPPLKVLSNGEPCVLFQARKLSLRYEKQKQLDLTERAFSPQQPVDTSQSVCRQDKATLIMRFGDVEDFRGLSIRSVIPSVR
;
A
#
# COMPACT_ATOMS: atom_id res chain seq x y z
N MET A 1 34.11 5.70 -36.35
CA MET A 1 33.06 5.52 -37.38
C MET A 1 31.82 5.04 -36.63
N LEU A 2 30.83 5.92 -36.42
CA LEU A 2 29.61 5.64 -35.66
C LEU A 2 28.47 5.49 -36.68
N PHE A 3 27.76 4.38 -36.67
CA PHE A 3 26.53 4.19 -37.43
C PHE A 3 25.35 4.36 -36.46
N ILE A 4 24.49 5.33 -36.75
CA ILE A 4 23.19 5.54 -36.10
C ILE A 4 22.14 5.15 -37.14
N ASP A 5 21.39 4.09 -36.88
CA ASP A 5 20.22 3.72 -37.71
C ASP A 5 19.02 4.62 -37.39
N PRO A 6 18.27 5.10 -38.41
CA PRO A 6 17.00 5.80 -38.22
C PRO A 6 15.80 4.83 -38.11
N PRO A 7 14.70 5.21 -37.41
CA PRO A 7 13.49 4.40 -37.35
C PRO A 7 12.57 4.64 -38.57
N PRO A 8 11.79 3.64 -39.03
CA PRO A 8 10.81 3.85 -40.09
C PRO A 8 9.48 4.40 -39.57
N SER A 9 8.92 5.32 -40.35
CA SER A 9 7.62 5.99 -40.18
C SER A 9 6.62 5.57 -41.26
N SER A 10 5.37 5.24 -40.90
CA SER A 10 4.13 5.45 -41.71
C SER A 10 2.92 4.80 -40.99
N VAL A 11 1.89 5.47 -40.47
CA VAL A 11 0.81 6.38 -40.96
C VAL A 11 -0.58 5.72 -41.17
N HIS A 12 -1.58 6.27 -40.44
CA HIS A 12 -3.02 6.51 -40.70
C HIS A 12 -3.98 5.29 -40.70
N SER A 13 -5.02 5.17 -39.85
CA SER A 13 -6.18 6.02 -39.44
C SER A 13 -7.49 5.65 -40.15
N VAL A 14 -8.56 5.59 -39.33
CA VAL A 14 -9.98 5.94 -39.57
C VAL A 14 -10.99 4.81 -39.29
N ALA A 15 -11.95 5.18 -38.42
CA ALA A 15 -13.09 4.45 -37.90
C ALA A 15 -14.29 4.40 -38.86
N VAL A 16 -15.15 3.37 -38.72
CA VAL A 16 -16.58 3.42 -39.08
C VAL A 16 -17.37 2.44 -38.19
N SER A 17 -18.45 2.91 -37.53
CA SER A 17 -19.56 2.07 -37.02
C SER A 17 -20.70 2.06 -38.06
N PRO A 18 -21.58 1.05 -38.08
CA PRO A 18 -22.94 1.30 -37.53
C PRO A 18 -23.68 0.09 -36.89
N VAL A 19 -24.47 0.44 -35.88
CA VAL A 19 -25.82 0.00 -35.42
C VAL A 19 -26.50 -1.20 -36.11
N HIS A 20 -27.09 -2.11 -35.29
CA HIS A 20 -28.41 -2.73 -35.52
C HIS A 20 -29.17 -2.93 -34.19
N ASP A 21 -30.46 -2.59 -34.26
CA ASP A 21 -31.52 -2.61 -33.25
C ASP A 21 -32.29 -3.95 -33.34
N GLU A 22 -32.79 -4.50 -32.23
CA GLU A 22 -34.12 -5.14 -32.13
C GLU A 22 -34.41 -5.46 -30.64
N GLY A 23 -35.47 -4.86 -30.11
CA GLY A 23 -36.07 -5.22 -28.83
C GLY A 23 -37.33 -6.07 -29.02
N ILE A 24 -37.65 -6.92 -28.04
CA ILE A 24 -39.00 -7.43 -27.75
C ILE A 24 -39.11 -7.62 -26.23
N ALA A 25 -40.10 -6.94 -25.65
CA ALA A 25 -40.56 -7.15 -24.27
C ALA A 25 -41.66 -8.22 -24.25
N GLN A 26 -41.74 -9.00 -23.17
CA GLN A 26 -42.95 -9.75 -22.82
C GLN A 26 -43.19 -9.76 -21.29
N SER A 27 -44.47 -9.66 -20.96
CA SER A 27 -45.14 -9.38 -19.69
C SER A 27 -45.41 -10.63 -18.84
N ASP A 28 -45.67 -10.40 -17.54
CA ASP A 28 -46.68 -11.01 -16.65
C ASP A 28 -46.09 -11.33 -15.26
N GLY A 29 -46.61 -10.88 -14.11
CA GLY A 29 -48.00 -10.52 -13.80
C GLY A 29 -48.66 -11.66 -13.01
N GLY A 30 -48.43 -11.73 -11.69
CA GLY A 30 -49.04 -12.77 -10.86
C GLY A 30 -48.95 -12.50 -9.35
N MET A 31 -49.95 -11.79 -8.81
CA MET A 31 -50.22 -11.67 -7.37
C MET A 31 -51.06 -12.87 -6.93
N TRP A 32 -50.64 -13.57 -5.87
CA TRP A 32 -51.47 -14.56 -5.19
C TRP A 32 -51.73 -14.09 -3.77
N MET A 33 -53.01 -13.90 -3.46
CA MET A 33 -53.53 -13.82 -2.11
C MET A 33 -54.08 -15.20 -1.73
N ASP A 34 -53.84 -15.66 -0.52
CA ASP A 34 -54.88 -16.35 0.26
C ASP A 34 -54.49 -16.39 1.75
N GLY A 35 -55.47 -16.16 2.62
CA GLY A 35 -55.30 -16.15 4.08
C GLY A 35 -55.60 -17.51 4.71
N GLY A 36 -55.10 -17.75 5.93
CA GLY A 36 -55.60 -18.87 6.74
C GLY A 36 -54.72 -19.31 7.90
N LEU A 37 -55.17 -18.98 9.11
CA LEU A 37 -55.18 -19.80 10.33
C LEU A 37 -53.86 -20.17 11.06
N ILE A 38 -53.76 -19.58 12.26
CA ILE A 38 -53.03 -19.97 13.47
C ILE A 38 -53.26 -21.44 13.89
N SER A 39 -52.19 -22.21 14.18
CA SER A 39 -52.20 -23.29 15.20
C SER A 39 -50.81 -23.84 15.57
N ALA A 40 -50.56 -23.85 16.89
CA ALA A 40 -49.82 -24.79 17.77
C ALA A 40 -48.36 -25.29 17.49
N ASP A 41 -47.49 -24.92 18.44
CA ASP A 41 -46.49 -25.73 19.17
C ASP A 41 -45.37 -26.58 18.47
N ARG A 42 -44.14 -26.00 18.52
CA ARG A 42 -42.81 -26.54 18.97
C ARG A 42 -42.15 -27.78 18.28
N PRO A 43 -40.82 -28.03 18.44
CA PRO A 43 -39.68 -27.16 18.75
C PRO A 43 -38.37 -27.46 17.93
N LEU A 44 -37.39 -26.54 18.04
CA LEU A 44 -35.94 -26.81 18.06
C LEU A 44 -35.26 -27.38 16.79
N ARG A 45 -34.96 -26.54 15.78
CA ARG A 45 -33.77 -26.66 14.90
C ARG A 45 -33.48 -25.39 14.10
N ARG A 46 -32.99 -24.34 14.76
CA ARG A 46 -32.04 -23.36 14.20
C ARG A 46 -31.66 -22.30 15.23
N LEU A 47 -31.07 -22.72 16.35
CA LEU A 47 -29.91 -21.98 16.84
C LEU A 47 -28.77 -22.27 15.84
N GLN A 48 -28.90 -21.77 14.61
CA GLN A 48 -27.76 -21.56 13.75
C GLN A 48 -27.01 -20.43 14.43
N SER A 49 -26.07 -20.84 15.27
CA SER A 49 -24.97 -20.04 15.76
C SER A 49 -24.52 -19.08 14.66
N GLN A 50 -25.05 -17.86 14.67
CA GLN A 50 -24.41 -16.70 14.06
C GLN A 50 -23.21 -16.32 14.95
N HIS A 51 -22.37 -17.29 15.31
CA HIS A 51 -20.96 -17.03 15.55
C HIS A 51 -20.26 -16.99 14.20
N VAL A 52 -20.71 -16.08 13.32
CA VAL A 52 -19.69 -15.37 12.53
C VAL A 52 -18.93 -14.63 13.60
N SER A 53 -17.74 -15.11 13.93
CA SER A 53 -16.82 -14.43 14.84
C SER A 53 -16.70 -13.01 14.33
N ARG A 54 -17.50 -12.09 14.90
CA ARG A 54 -17.36 -10.64 14.72
C ARG A 54 -16.07 -10.29 15.45
N ARG A 55 -14.94 -10.64 14.83
CA ARG A 55 -13.63 -10.12 15.18
C ARG A 55 -13.70 -8.64 14.85
N LYS A 56 -14.24 -7.87 15.78
CA LYS A 56 -14.15 -6.41 15.76
C LYS A 56 -12.67 -6.12 15.98
N LEU A 57 -11.96 -5.79 14.90
CA LEU A 57 -10.59 -5.32 14.99
C LEU A 57 -10.55 -4.19 16.03
N LEU A 58 -9.59 -4.24 16.96
CA LEU A 58 -9.35 -3.17 17.93
C LEU A 58 -8.73 -1.92 17.25
N GLN A 59 -9.02 -1.71 15.96
CA GLN A 59 -8.59 -0.52 15.25
C GLN A 59 -9.26 0.67 15.91
N VAL A 60 -8.47 1.45 16.63
CA VAL A 60 -8.88 2.72 17.20
C VAL A 60 -9.24 3.64 16.03
N PRO A 61 -10.51 4.05 15.89
CA PRO A 61 -10.90 4.98 14.83
C PRO A 61 -10.07 6.26 14.95
N GLY A 62 -9.40 6.66 13.87
CA GLY A 62 -8.53 7.84 13.85
C GLY A 62 -7.07 7.60 14.25
N ALA A 63 -6.65 6.35 14.53
CA ALA A 63 -5.23 6.05 14.63
C ALA A 63 -4.55 6.24 13.26
N ALA A 64 -3.56 7.12 13.20
CA ALA A 64 -2.74 7.29 12.00
C ALA A 64 -2.14 5.93 11.61
N VAL A 65 -2.33 5.53 10.34
CA VAL A 65 -1.68 4.34 9.80
C VAL A 65 -0.17 4.60 9.86
N PRO A 66 0.61 3.81 10.61
CA PRO A 66 2.05 4.02 10.67
C PRO A 66 2.63 3.84 9.27
N PHE A 67 3.60 4.67 8.92
CA PHE A 67 4.30 4.49 7.66
C PHE A 67 4.83 3.05 7.51
N PRO A 68 4.84 2.52 6.29
CA PRO A 68 5.45 1.23 6.05
C PRO A 68 6.93 1.27 6.48
N PRO A 69 7.46 0.16 7.01
CA PRO A 69 8.85 0.11 7.42
C PRO A 69 9.76 0.27 6.19
N LEU A 70 10.88 0.97 6.38
CA LEU A 70 11.95 1.05 5.40
C LEU A 70 12.65 -0.31 5.31
N LYS A 71 12.85 -0.79 4.08
CA LYS A 71 13.42 -2.12 3.82
C LYS A 71 14.70 -1.98 3.01
N VAL A 72 15.75 -2.67 3.43
CA VAL A 72 16.95 -2.90 2.63
C VAL A 72 17.01 -4.38 2.30
N LEU A 73 17.23 -4.69 1.03
CA LEU A 73 17.32 -6.06 0.53
C LEU A 73 18.78 -6.43 0.28
N SER A 74 19.12 -7.69 0.54
CA SER A 74 20.38 -8.32 0.16
C SER A 74 20.02 -9.62 -0.57
N ASN A 75 20.42 -9.77 -1.83
CA ASN A 75 20.08 -10.93 -2.66
C ASN A 75 18.56 -11.20 -2.76
N GLY A 76 17.73 -10.16 -2.75
CA GLY A 76 16.26 -10.28 -2.82
C GLY A 76 15.57 -10.50 -1.47
N GLU A 77 16.33 -10.75 -0.39
CA GLU A 77 15.78 -10.94 0.95
C GLU A 77 15.97 -9.70 1.84
N PRO A 78 15.00 -9.35 2.69
CA PRO A 78 15.14 -8.21 3.60
C PRO A 78 16.21 -8.47 4.66
N CYS A 79 17.26 -7.65 4.67
CA CYS A 79 18.33 -7.71 5.66
C CYS A 79 18.23 -6.60 6.73
N VAL A 80 17.54 -5.50 6.43
CA VAL A 80 17.20 -4.45 7.40
C VAL A 80 15.73 -4.12 7.28
N LEU A 81 15.05 -4.09 8.42
CA LEU A 81 13.72 -3.49 8.59
C LEU A 81 13.83 -2.37 9.60
N PHE A 82 13.65 -1.14 9.15
CA PHE A 82 13.72 0.05 10.00
C PHE A 82 12.36 0.72 10.08
N GLN A 83 11.81 0.83 11.30
CA GLN A 83 10.51 1.45 11.55
C GLN A 83 10.64 2.49 12.66
N ALA A 84 10.11 3.68 12.40
CA ALA A 84 10.00 4.73 13.40
C ALA A 84 8.69 5.50 13.19
N ARG A 85 8.15 6.05 14.27
CA ARG A 85 6.97 6.95 14.19
C ARG A 85 7.34 8.36 13.77
N LYS A 86 8.54 8.79 14.16
CA LYS A 86 9.06 10.12 13.87
C LYS A 86 10.57 10.01 13.67
N LEU A 87 11.07 10.59 12.60
CA LEU A 87 12.49 10.78 12.34
C LEU A 87 12.74 12.27 12.19
N SER A 88 13.58 12.81 13.05
CA SER A 88 13.84 14.25 13.07
C SER A 88 15.27 14.54 13.47
N LEU A 89 15.84 15.58 12.88
CA LEU A 89 17.17 16.07 13.18
C LEU A 89 17.07 17.43 13.88
N ARG A 90 17.92 17.65 14.87
CA ARG A 90 18.13 18.97 15.46
C ARG A 90 19.61 19.21 15.58
N TYR A 91 20.11 20.25 14.92
CA TYR A 91 21.50 20.68 15.02
C TYR A 91 21.57 21.96 15.86
N GLU A 92 22.31 21.90 16.96
CA GLU A 92 22.46 23.00 17.92
C GLU A 92 21.11 23.62 18.34
N LYS A 93 20.96 24.94 18.18
CA LYS A 93 19.77 25.72 18.53
C LYS A 93 18.82 25.93 17.35
N GLN A 94 19.06 25.26 16.21
CA GLN A 94 18.18 25.35 15.06
C GLN A 94 16.83 24.66 15.32
N LYS A 95 15.88 24.97 14.44
CA LYS A 95 14.58 24.31 14.41
C LYS A 95 14.78 22.80 14.17
N GLN A 96 13.90 22.00 14.77
CA GLN A 96 13.86 20.57 14.49
C GLN A 96 13.37 20.35 13.05
N LEU A 97 14.19 19.71 12.23
CA LEU A 97 13.87 19.29 10.88
C LEU A 97 13.19 17.91 10.94
N ASP A 98 11.95 17.84 10.48
CA ASP A 98 11.22 16.57 10.37
C ASP A 98 11.52 15.90 9.03
N LEU A 99 12.02 14.67 9.10
CA LEU A 99 12.42 13.85 7.96
C LEU A 99 11.47 12.66 7.76
N THR A 100 10.42 12.53 8.58
CA THR A 100 9.57 11.32 8.64
C THR A 100 8.93 11.01 7.29
N GLU A 101 8.25 11.99 6.69
CA GLU A 101 7.62 11.84 5.36
C GLU A 101 8.65 11.50 4.29
N ARG A 102 9.82 12.15 4.31
CA ARG A 102 10.90 11.89 3.33
C ARG A 102 11.52 10.50 3.51
N ALA A 103 11.56 10.00 4.74
CA ALA A 103 12.13 8.70 5.06
C ALA A 103 11.21 7.55 4.67
N PHE A 104 9.91 7.69 4.96
CA PHE A 104 8.97 6.57 4.93
C PHE A 104 7.77 6.75 3.98
N SER A 105 7.74 7.82 3.18
CA SER A 105 6.69 8.02 2.17
C SER A 105 6.58 6.80 1.25
N PRO A 106 5.38 6.23 1.06
CA PRO A 106 5.16 5.14 0.11
C PRO A 106 5.43 5.53 -1.34
N GLN A 107 5.23 6.82 -1.69
CA GLN A 107 5.37 7.32 -3.05
C GLN A 107 6.84 7.55 -3.42
N GLN A 108 7.63 8.05 -2.46
CA GLN A 108 9.03 8.34 -2.67
C GLN A 108 9.81 8.05 -1.38
N PRO A 109 10.20 6.78 -1.14
CA PRO A 109 11.01 6.43 0.03
C PRO A 109 12.41 7.02 -0.12
N VAL A 110 13.08 7.21 1.02
CA VAL A 110 14.48 7.66 1.05
C VAL A 110 15.40 6.67 0.34
N ASP A 111 16.43 7.19 -0.29
CA ASP A 111 17.42 6.39 -0.99
C ASP A 111 18.33 5.63 -0.01
N THR A 112 18.26 4.30 -0.10
CA THR A 112 19.02 3.36 0.75
C THR A 112 20.08 2.58 -0.02
N SER A 113 20.35 2.91 -1.28
CA SER A 113 21.19 2.11 -2.19
C SER A 113 22.65 1.92 -1.75
N GLN A 114 23.15 2.75 -0.83
CA GLN A 114 24.51 2.62 -0.24
C GLN A 114 24.51 1.81 1.07
N SER A 115 23.37 1.27 1.47
CA SER A 115 23.30 0.38 2.62
C SER A 115 24.00 -0.94 2.31
N VAL A 116 24.70 -1.50 3.30
CA VAL A 116 25.48 -2.73 3.13
C VAL A 116 25.08 -3.72 4.21
N CYS A 117 24.66 -4.90 3.80
CA CYS A 117 24.37 -6.01 4.70
C CYS A 117 25.52 -7.01 4.66
N ARG A 118 26.11 -7.28 5.83
CA ARG A 118 27.12 -8.32 6.05
C ARG A 118 26.59 -9.32 7.07
N GLN A 119 27.26 -10.45 7.18
CA GLN A 119 26.84 -11.54 8.06
C GLN A 119 26.84 -11.15 9.55
N ASP A 120 27.79 -10.30 9.97
CA ASP A 120 27.96 -9.84 11.35
C ASP A 120 27.21 -8.54 11.68
N LYS A 121 26.97 -7.70 10.67
CA LYS A 121 26.31 -6.40 10.82
C LYS A 121 25.72 -5.89 9.52
N ALA A 122 24.70 -5.07 9.64
CA ALA A 122 24.19 -4.23 8.57
C ALA A 122 24.54 -2.76 8.81
N THR A 123 24.82 -2.02 7.74
CA THR A 123 24.94 -0.57 7.74
C THR A 123 23.80 -0.01 6.91
N LEU A 124 22.86 0.66 7.57
CA LEU A 124 21.78 1.40 6.93
C LEU A 124 22.26 2.82 6.64
N ILE A 125 22.13 3.27 5.39
CA ILE A 125 22.40 4.64 4.96
C ILE A 125 21.13 5.20 4.33
N MET A 126 20.56 6.25 4.94
CA MET A 126 19.42 6.98 4.40
C MET A 126 19.91 8.30 3.82
N ARG A 127 19.86 8.48 2.50
CA ARG A 127 20.32 9.70 1.82
C ARG A 127 19.15 10.65 1.56
N PHE A 128 19.16 11.80 2.22
CA PHE A 128 18.15 12.85 2.07
C PHE A 128 18.56 13.93 1.06
N GLY A 129 19.86 14.03 0.75
CA GLY A 129 20.37 15.06 -0.15
C GLY A 129 20.34 16.44 0.51
N ASP A 130 20.08 17.49 -0.27
CA ASP A 130 19.96 18.84 0.25
C ASP A 130 18.56 19.06 0.85
N VAL A 131 18.50 19.36 2.15
CA VAL A 131 17.25 19.58 2.89
C VAL A 131 17.38 20.77 3.81
N GLU A 132 16.57 21.80 3.56
CA GLU A 132 16.63 23.09 4.27
C GLU A 132 18.09 23.61 4.28
N ASP A 133 18.67 23.80 5.46
CA ASP A 133 20.03 24.33 5.63
C ASP A 133 21.13 23.25 5.56
N PHE A 134 20.75 21.97 5.44
CA PHE A 134 21.70 20.86 5.39
C PHE A 134 21.98 20.44 3.95
N ARG A 135 23.25 20.52 3.54
CA ARG A 135 23.69 20.00 2.25
C ARG A 135 24.17 18.55 2.37
N GLY A 136 23.79 17.70 1.42
CA GLY A 136 24.22 16.30 1.35
C GLY A 136 23.88 15.48 2.61
N LEU A 137 22.74 15.77 3.26
CA LEU A 137 22.35 15.12 4.49
C LEU A 137 22.15 13.61 4.29
N SER A 138 22.86 12.84 5.11
CA SER A 138 22.67 11.39 5.21
C SER A 138 22.71 10.94 6.66
N ILE A 139 21.89 9.95 6.99
CA ILE A 139 21.86 9.32 8.30
C ILE A 139 22.37 7.89 8.15
N ARG A 140 23.42 7.56 8.91
CA ARG A 140 24.02 6.23 8.94
C ARG A 140 23.77 5.56 10.28
N SER A 141 23.31 4.32 10.25
CA SER A 141 23.13 3.48 11.43
C SER A 141 23.80 2.13 11.21
N VAL A 142 24.49 1.63 12.24
CA VAL A 142 25.11 0.29 12.24
C VAL A 142 24.27 -0.60 13.13
N ILE A 143 23.79 -1.71 12.59
CA ILE A 143 22.90 -2.65 13.24
C ILE A 143 23.66 -3.99 13.33
N PRO A 144 23.97 -4.49 14.54
CA PRO A 144 24.58 -5.80 14.68
C PRO A 144 23.60 -6.90 14.27
N SER A 145 24.09 -7.96 13.63
CA SER A 145 23.27 -9.14 13.36
C SER A 145 22.92 -9.83 14.67
N VAL A 146 21.64 -10.13 14.88
CA VAL A 146 21.18 -10.96 15.99
C VAL A 146 21.56 -12.40 15.64
N ARG A 147 22.46 -13.00 16.43
CA ARG A 147 22.77 -14.43 16.34
C ARG A 147 21.66 -15.26 16.97
#